data_AF-A0A370DQG0-F1
#
_entry.id   AF-A0A370DQG0-F1
#
_cell.length_a   1.000
_cell.length_b   1.000
_cell.length_c   1.000
_cell.angle_alpha   90.00
_cell.angle_beta   90.00
_cell.angle_gamma   90.00
#
_symmetry.space_group_name_H-M   'P 1'
#
loop_
_entity.id
_entity.type
_entity.pdbx_description
1 polymer ?
#
loop_
_entity_poly.entity_id
_entity_poly.type
_entity_poly.pdbx_seq_one_letter_code
_entity_poly.pdbx_strand_id
1 'polypeptide(L)'
;MQLRVNPKNVAAYRQRNQVNIIYLSNEGQPLPIDNDDRRHLVIWTPPALGESFYDEVWAQIENGGVAAFYYYLLNLDLGDFHPKKRPPMTEAKRELINLSKPSEERFMDDWLNGEAGYPVIPCGSQQLYTAYSKYCRDNGVRNPRESNQFLGRINRLPGWSNKLRRIYENAHYTGDTKPKRIVLPNEQALENAGETRQPDQTQSQWLTDCWLRFQQAVENV
;
A
#
# COMPACT_ATOMS: atom_id res chain seq x y z
N MET A 1 19.86 8.70 19.73
CA MET A 1 20.06 7.41 19.04
C MET A 1 21.55 7.18 18.86
N GLN A 2 22.07 6.02 19.25
CA GLN A 2 23.48 5.63 19.08
C GLN A 2 23.59 4.49 18.06
N LEU A 3 24.65 4.49 17.27
CA LEU A 3 25.02 3.40 16.36
C LEU A 3 26.14 2.58 17.02
N ARG A 4 26.07 1.26 16.91
CA ARG A 4 27.20 0.38 17.26
C ARG A 4 28.09 0.25 16.02
N VAL A 5 29.34 0.68 16.13
CA VAL A 5 30.36 0.53 15.10
C VAL A 5 31.23 -0.67 15.47
N ASN A 6 31.46 -1.57 14.52
CA ASN A 6 32.30 -2.75 14.71
C ASN A 6 33.42 -2.75 13.66
N PRO A 7 34.51 -2.00 13.89
CA PRO A 7 35.63 -1.96 12.97
C PRO A 7 36.39 -3.29 12.98
N LYS A 8 37.05 -3.62 11.88
CA LYS A 8 37.94 -4.78 11.84
C LYS A 8 39.12 -4.55 12.79
N ASN A 9 39.43 -5.56 13.62
CA ASN A 9 40.55 -5.55 14.56
C ASN A 9 40.50 -4.49 15.68
N VAL A 10 39.32 -3.90 15.95
CA VAL A 10 39.12 -2.95 17.04
C VAL A 10 37.87 -3.34 17.82
N ALA A 11 37.85 -3.10 19.13
CA ALA A 11 36.67 -3.35 19.95
C ALA A 11 35.47 -2.52 19.45
N ALA A 12 34.30 -3.16 19.40
CA ALA A 12 33.08 -2.47 19.01
C ALA A 12 32.73 -1.36 20.01
N TYR A 13 32.37 -0.18 19.51
CA TYR A 13 32.00 0.96 20.33
C TYR A 13 30.67 1.56 19.88
N ARG A 14 30.08 2.41 20.73
CA ARG A 14 28.85 3.14 20.42
C ARG A 14 29.17 4.61 20.17
N GLN A 15 28.58 5.17 19.12
CA GLN A 15 28.71 6.59 18.76
C GLN A 15 27.34 7.21 18.53
N ARG A 16 27.20 8.52 18.74
CA ARG A 16 26.00 9.25 18.34
C ARG A 16 25.79 9.10 16.83
N ASN A 17 24.57 8.74 16.41
CA ASN A 17 24.27 8.65 14.99
C ASN A 17 24.16 10.06 14.37
N GLN A 18 25.02 10.36 13.40
CA GLN A 18 25.03 11.58 12.58
C GLN A 18 25.00 11.26 11.07
N VAL A 19 24.64 10.02 10.70
CA VAL A 19 24.64 9.57 9.31
C VAL A 19 23.41 10.13 8.58
N ASN A 20 23.66 10.71 7.40
CA ASN A 20 22.65 10.99 6.39
C ASN A 20 22.94 10.09 5.18
N ILE A 21 21.90 9.54 4.56
CA ILE A 21 22.04 8.56 3.47
C ILE A 21 21.34 9.10 2.23
N ILE A 22 22.02 9.03 1.09
CA ILE A 22 21.48 9.31 -0.23
C ILE A 22 21.56 8.02 -1.03
N TYR A 23 20.44 7.59 -1.60
CA TYR A 23 20.36 6.45 -2.50
C TYR A 23 20.27 6.96 -3.93
N LEU A 24 21.09 6.41 -4.82
CA LEU A 24 21.07 6.69 -6.25
C LEU A 24 20.80 5.38 -6.96
N SER A 25 19.84 5.36 -7.87
CA SER A 25 19.45 4.15 -8.60
C SER A 25 18.77 4.49 -9.91
N ASN A 26 18.96 3.61 -10.90
CA ASN A 26 18.24 3.62 -12.17
C ASN A 26 17.09 2.60 -12.19
N GLU A 27 16.94 1.82 -11.12
CA GLU A 27 15.84 0.86 -10.97
C GLU A 27 14.54 1.56 -10.62
N GLY A 28 13.42 1.10 -11.20
CA GLY A 28 12.10 1.68 -10.94
C GLY A 28 11.61 1.52 -9.49
N GLN A 29 12.11 0.51 -8.77
CA GLN A 29 11.83 0.29 -7.35
C GLN A 29 13.13 0.09 -6.56
N PRO A 30 13.89 1.17 -6.26
CA PRO A 30 15.21 1.03 -5.64
C PRO A 30 15.12 0.66 -4.16
N LEU A 31 14.04 1.08 -3.50
CA LEU A 31 13.76 0.79 -2.11
C LEU A 31 12.25 0.62 -1.95
N PRO A 32 11.76 -0.49 -1.37
CA PRO A 32 10.35 -0.60 -1.01
C PRO A 32 10.03 0.42 0.09
N ILE A 33 9.04 1.27 -0.17
CA ILE A 33 8.55 2.26 0.80
C ILE A 33 7.05 2.10 1.03
N ASP A 34 6.65 2.19 2.28
CA ASP A 34 5.25 2.07 2.70
C ASP A 34 4.54 3.44 2.68
N ASN A 35 3.20 3.42 2.69
CA ASN A 35 2.37 4.63 2.66
C ASN A 35 2.58 5.55 3.88
N ASP A 36 2.97 5.01 5.03
CA ASP A 36 3.29 5.78 6.23
C ASP A 36 4.77 6.18 6.32
N ASP A 37 5.54 6.02 5.23
CA ASP A 37 6.93 6.42 5.19
C ASP A 37 7.11 7.91 5.51
N ARG A 38 7.78 8.13 6.63
CA ARG A 38 8.13 9.44 7.18
C ARG A 38 9.63 9.72 7.13
N ARG A 39 10.40 8.96 6.34
CA ARG A 39 11.88 8.97 6.38
C ARG A 39 12.51 9.40 5.07
N HIS A 40 11.86 9.11 3.94
CA HIS A 40 12.47 9.29 2.63
C HIS A 40 11.84 10.46 1.87
N LEU A 41 12.71 11.30 1.32
CA LEU A 41 12.40 12.20 0.20
C LEU A 41 12.75 11.45 -1.09
N VAL A 42 11.83 11.40 -2.04
CA VAL A 42 12.05 10.75 -3.34
C VAL A 42 12.00 11.81 -4.42
N ILE A 43 13.04 11.87 -5.24
CA ILE A 43 13.15 12.81 -6.35
C ILE A 43 13.41 11.98 -7.61
N TRP A 44 12.56 12.15 -8.62
CA TRP A 44 12.81 11.63 -9.95
C TRP A 44 13.74 12.60 -10.68
N THR A 45 14.84 12.07 -11.24
CA THR A 45 15.75 12.87 -12.06
C THR A 45 15.38 12.67 -13.53
N PRO A 46 15.23 13.74 -14.32
CA PRO A 46 14.95 13.62 -15.74
C PRO A 46 16.08 12.90 -16.49
N PRO A 47 15.83 12.46 -17.74
CA PRO A 47 16.88 11.93 -18.61
C PRO A 47 18.11 12.86 -18.70
N ALA A 48 19.25 12.29 -19.07
CA ALA A 48 20.49 13.03 -19.24
C ALA A 48 20.28 14.23 -20.19
N LEU A 49 20.88 15.36 -19.83
CA LEU A 49 20.87 16.57 -20.64
C LEU A 49 21.95 16.48 -21.73
N GLY A 50 22.04 17.49 -22.61
CA GLY A 50 23.09 17.56 -23.62
C GLY A 50 24.48 17.72 -23.01
N GLU A 51 25.52 17.30 -23.74
CA GLU A 51 26.93 17.36 -23.31
C GLU A 51 27.35 18.75 -22.85
N SER A 52 26.94 19.80 -23.57
CA SER A 52 27.27 21.20 -23.23
C SER A 52 26.84 21.61 -21.83
N PHE A 53 25.71 21.09 -21.32
CA PHE A 53 25.28 21.36 -19.95
C PHE A 53 26.28 20.80 -18.94
N TYR A 54 26.78 19.59 -19.18
CA TYR A 54 27.75 18.96 -18.28
C TYR A 54 29.12 19.62 -18.37
N ASP A 55 29.54 20.07 -19.56
CA ASP A 55 30.78 20.84 -19.72
C ASP A 55 30.74 22.16 -18.94
N GLU A 56 29.60 22.88 -18.99
CA GLU A 56 29.40 24.09 -18.19
C GLU A 56 29.46 23.81 -16.68
N VAL A 57 28.82 22.72 -16.22
CA VAL A 57 28.88 22.30 -14.81
C VAL A 57 30.30 21.95 -14.40
N TRP A 58 31.06 21.24 -15.23
CA TRP A 58 32.47 20.93 -14.97
C TRP A 58 33.33 22.19 -14.87
N ALA A 59 33.16 23.12 -15.81
CA ALA A 59 33.85 24.40 -15.76
C ALA A 59 33.51 25.17 -14.47
N GLN A 60 32.25 25.16 -14.01
CA GLN A 60 31.89 25.78 -12.73
C GLN A 60 32.57 25.10 -11.54
N ILE A 61 32.64 23.76 -11.53
CA ILE A 61 33.30 23.00 -10.47
C ILE A 61 34.79 23.37 -10.39
N GLU A 62 35.49 23.43 -11.52
CA GLU A 62 36.91 23.80 -11.60
C GLU A 62 37.16 25.25 -11.16
N ASN A 63 36.21 26.14 -11.39
CA ASN A 63 36.30 27.57 -11.06
C ASN A 63 35.69 27.92 -9.69
N GLY A 64 35.65 26.98 -8.75
CA GLY A 64 35.25 27.24 -7.36
C GLY A 64 33.74 27.16 -7.08
N GLY A 65 32.95 26.64 -8.03
CA GLY A 65 31.51 26.47 -7.89
C GLY A 65 31.09 25.63 -6.69
N VAL A 66 31.90 24.62 -6.30
CA VAL A 66 31.64 23.81 -5.09
C VAL A 66 31.70 24.67 -3.81
N ALA A 67 32.69 25.56 -3.69
CA ALA A 67 32.82 26.44 -2.54
C ALA A 67 31.69 27.48 -2.49
N ALA A 68 31.31 28.01 -3.66
CA ALA A 68 30.17 28.92 -3.78
C ALA A 68 28.85 28.23 -3.38
N PHE A 69 28.63 26.99 -3.84
CA PHE A 69 27.45 26.20 -3.47
C PHE A 69 27.42 25.88 -1.97
N TYR A 70 28.56 25.53 -1.37
CA TYR A 70 28.65 25.32 0.07
C TYR A 70 28.35 26.61 0.86
N TYR A 71 28.89 27.75 0.42
CA TYR A 71 28.58 29.05 1.01
C TYR A 71 27.08 29.34 0.93
N TYR A 72 26.43 29.08 -0.20
CA TYR A 72 24.98 29.19 -0.34
C TYR A 72 24.24 28.31 0.67
N LEU A 73 24.59 27.03 0.79
CA LEU A 73 23.94 26.09 1.72
C LEU A 73 24.10 26.50 3.19
N LEU A 74 25.24 27.08 3.58
CA LEU A 74 25.45 27.61 4.93
C LEU A 74 24.57 28.80 5.28
N ASN A 75 24.17 29.58 4.26
CA ASN A 75 23.37 30.80 4.42
C ASN A 75 21.90 30.61 3.97
N LEU A 76 21.53 29.39 3.59
CA LEU A 76 20.17 29.08 3.15
C LEU A 76 19.20 29.19 4.33
N ASP A 77 18.18 30.03 4.20
CA ASP A 77 17.09 30.08 5.17
C ASP A 77 16.25 28.79 5.06
N LEU A 78 16.24 28.03 6.15
CA LEU A 78 15.52 26.75 6.23
C LEU A 78 14.06 26.94 6.68
N GLY A 79 13.65 28.17 7.03
CA GLY A 79 12.31 28.47 7.50
C GLY A 79 11.90 27.59 8.69
N ASP A 80 10.81 26.84 8.54
CA ASP A 80 10.27 25.94 9.57
C ASP A 80 10.77 24.49 9.47
N PHE A 81 11.79 24.24 8.64
CA PHE A 81 12.40 22.93 8.51
C PHE A 81 13.08 22.50 9.82
N HIS A 82 12.90 21.24 10.18
CA HIS A 82 13.70 20.59 11.21
C HIS A 82 13.93 19.12 10.84
N PRO A 83 15.02 18.48 11.31
CA PRO A 83 15.36 17.10 10.94
C PRO A 83 14.34 16.00 11.30
N LYS A 84 13.27 16.34 12.04
CA LYS A 84 12.18 15.41 12.38
C LYS A 84 10.89 15.69 11.58
N LYS A 85 10.89 16.72 10.73
CA LYS A 85 9.75 17.08 9.90
C LYS A 85 9.54 15.98 8.86
N ARG A 86 8.29 15.70 8.51
CA ARG A 86 7.99 14.68 7.50
C ARG A 86 8.49 15.18 6.14
N PRO A 87 9.15 14.32 5.34
CA PRO A 87 9.46 14.65 3.95
C PRO A 87 8.19 14.97 3.17
N PRO A 88 8.23 15.90 2.21
CA PRO A 88 7.09 16.19 1.35
C PRO A 88 6.68 14.96 0.54
N MET A 89 5.38 14.86 0.23
CA MET A 89 4.85 13.85 -0.68
C MET A 89 5.04 14.31 -2.12
N THR A 90 6.16 13.95 -2.73
CA THR A 90 6.41 14.19 -4.15
C THR A 90 5.65 13.18 -5.01
N GLU A 91 5.49 13.49 -6.29
CA GLU A 91 4.88 12.56 -7.26
C GLU A 91 5.66 11.24 -7.34
N ALA A 92 6.98 11.33 -7.50
CA ALA A 92 7.87 10.17 -7.50
C ALA A 92 7.75 9.31 -6.22
N LYS A 93 7.55 9.95 -5.06
CA LYS A 93 7.32 9.22 -3.80
C LYS A 93 6.00 8.46 -3.84
N ARG A 94 4.93 9.10 -4.29
CA ARG A 94 3.60 8.48 -4.41
C ARG A 94 3.61 7.29 -5.37
N GLU A 95 4.26 7.43 -6.51
CA GLU A 95 4.43 6.34 -7.48
C GLU A 95 5.20 5.17 -6.89
N LEU A 96 6.32 5.44 -6.21
CA LEU A 96 7.12 4.40 -5.58
C LEU A 96 6.37 3.69 -4.43
N ILE A 97 5.56 4.42 -3.65
CA ILE A 97 4.64 3.82 -2.66
C ILE A 97 3.64 2.90 -3.36
N ASN A 98 3.00 3.37 -4.43
CA ASN A 98 2.03 2.57 -5.18
C ASN A 98 2.65 1.30 -5.76
N LEU A 99 3.87 1.41 -6.32
CA LEU A 99 4.63 0.27 -6.83
C LEU A 99 5.02 -0.71 -5.72
N SER A 100 5.27 -0.20 -4.52
CA SER A 100 5.64 -0.99 -3.34
C SER A 100 4.46 -1.58 -2.59
N LYS A 101 3.21 -1.23 -2.95
CA LYS A 101 2.02 -1.75 -2.26
C LYS A 101 2.01 -3.27 -2.25
N PRO A 102 1.81 -3.91 -1.09
CA PRO A 102 1.62 -5.36 -1.02
C PRO A 102 0.43 -5.82 -1.87
N SER A 103 0.48 -7.06 -2.34
CA SER A 103 -0.54 -7.65 -3.21
C SER A 103 -1.96 -7.59 -2.64
N GLU A 104 -2.09 -7.75 -1.34
CA GLU A 104 -3.35 -7.68 -0.59
C GLU A 104 -3.95 -6.28 -0.58
N GLU A 105 -3.13 -5.22 -0.61
CA GLU A 105 -3.61 -3.84 -0.68
C GLU A 105 -3.99 -3.48 -2.12
N ARG A 106 -3.18 -3.90 -3.10
CA ARG A 106 -3.51 -3.73 -4.52
C ARG A 106 -4.83 -4.41 -4.88
N PHE A 107 -5.02 -5.66 -4.45
CA PHE A 107 -6.29 -6.36 -4.64
C PHE A 107 -7.47 -5.61 -4.03
N MET A 108 -7.32 -5.06 -2.83
CA MET A 108 -8.39 -4.32 -2.17
C MET A 108 -8.72 -3.02 -2.91
N ASP A 109 -7.70 -2.28 -3.36
CA ASP A 109 -7.90 -1.06 -4.17
C ASP A 109 -8.64 -1.41 -5.47
N ASP A 110 -8.16 -2.41 -6.22
CA ASP A 110 -8.75 -2.83 -7.48
C ASP A 110 -10.16 -3.41 -7.28
N TRP A 111 -10.40 -4.14 -6.20
CA TRP A 111 -11.73 -4.67 -5.87
C TRP A 111 -12.71 -3.54 -5.57
N LEU A 112 -12.31 -2.56 -4.75
CA LEU A 112 -13.14 -1.41 -4.41
C LEU A 112 -13.42 -0.49 -5.61
N ASN A 113 -12.49 -0.42 -6.56
CA ASN A 113 -12.68 0.32 -7.82
C ASN A 113 -13.44 -0.48 -8.89
N GLY A 114 -13.80 -1.74 -8.63
CA GLY A 114 -14.48 -2.61 -9.58
C GLY A 114 -13.58 -3.21 -10.68
N GLU A 115 -12.27 -3.01 -10.56
CA GLU A 115 -11.25 -3.48 -11.52
C GLU A 115 -10.87 -4.95 -11.30
N ALA A 116 -11.07 -5.48 -10.08
CA ALA A 116 -10.77 -6.90 -9.78
C ALA A 116 -11.80 -7.89 -10.35
N GLY A 117 -12.89 -7.42 -10.96
CA GLY A 117 -13.92 -8.28 -11.57
C GLY A 117 -14.88 -8.96 -10.59
N TYR A 118 -14.90 -8.54 -9.32
CA TYR A 118 -15.79 -9.06 -8.29
C TYR A 118 -16.69 -7.96 -7.72
N PRO A 119 -17.96 -8.26 -7.38
CA PRO A 119 -18.86 -7.26 -6.79
C PRO A 119 -18.39 -6.85 -5.40
N VAL A 120 -18.51 -5.56 -5.06
CA VAL A 120 -18.18 -5.02 -3.74
C VAL A 120 -19.38 -5.21 -2.81
N ILE A 121 -19.52 -6.44 -2.31
CA ILE A 121 -20.63 -6.87 -1.44
C ILE A 121 -20.10 -7.65 -0.24
N PRO A 122 -20.91 -7.79 0.84
CA PRO A 122 -20.59 -8.74 1.89
C PRO A 122 -20.39 -10.15 1.32
N CYS A 123 -19.29 -10.80 1.69
CA CYS A 123 -18.94 -12.09 1.12
C CYS A 123 -18.34 -13.02 2.18
N GLY A 124 -18.33 -14.32 1.91
CA GLY A 124 -17.66 -15.30 2.76
C GLY A 124 -16.15 -15.08 2.76
N SER A 125 -15.50 -15.23 3.91
CA SER A 125 -14.04 -15.02 4.01
C SER A 125 -13.26 -15.92 3.05
N GLN A 126 -13.74 -17.15 2.85
CA GLN A 126 -13.13 -18.09 1.91
C GLN A 126 -13.36 -17.68 0.46
N GLN A 127 -14.53 -17.12 0.12
CA GLN A 127 -14.82 -16.65 -1.24
C GLN A 127 -13.91 -15.49 -1.61
N LEU A 128 -13.76 -14.51 -0.69
CA LEU A 128 -12.87 -13.39 -0.90
C LEU A 128 -11.41 -13.81 -1.02
N TYR A 129 -10.98 -14.79 -0.22
CA TYR A 129 -9.63 -15.32 -0.33
C TYR A 129 -9.40 -16.06 -1.66
N THR A 130 -10.39 -16.80 -2.16
CA THR A 130 -10.32 -17.43 -3.48
C THR A 130 -10.20 -16.37 -4.59
N ALA A 131 -11.01 -15.30 -4.51
CA ALA A 131 -10.93 -14.15 -5.42
C ALA A 131 -9.54 -13.49 -5.40
N TYR A 132 -9.00 -13.21 -4.19
CA TYR A 132 -7.64 -12.69 -4.02
C TYR A 132 -6.57 -13.63 -4.59
N SER A 133 -6.68 -14.94 -4.33
CA SER A 133 -5.72 -15.94 -4.82
C SER A 133 -5.70 -15.98 -6.35
N LYS A 134 -6.88 -15.88 -6.97
CA LYS A 134 -7.03 -15.80 -8.42
C LYS A 134 -6.44 -14.51 -8.98
N TYR A 135 -6.81 -13.36 -8.41
CA TYR A 135 -6.23 -12.07 -8.76
C TYR A 135 -4.70 -12.09 -8.68
N CYS A 136 -4.12 -12.69 -7.64
CA CYS A 136 -2.68 -12.83 -7.50
C CYS A 136 -2.06 -13.67 -8.63
N ARG A 137 -2.69 -14.79 -9.00
CA ARG A 137 -2.23 -15.63 -10.11
C ARG A 137 -2.27 -14.86 -11.43
N ASP A 138 -3.36 -14.17 -11.69
CA ASP A 138 -3.58 -13.46 -12.95
C ASP A 138 -2.65 -12.23 -13.08
N ASN A 139 -2.23 -11.65 -11.95
CA ASN A 139 -1.25 -10.55 -11.88
C ASN A 139 0.21 -11.00 -11.64
N GLY A 140 0.51 -12.29 -11.75
CA GLY A 140 1.89 -12.81 -11.63
C GLY A 140 2.52 -12.67 -10.24
N VAL A 141 1.72 -12.57 -9.18
CA VAL A 141 2.21 -12.50 -7.80
C VAL A 141 2.78 -13.86 -7.39
N ARG A 142 4.10 -13.93 -7.25
CA ARG A 142 4.83 -15.17 -6.94
C ARG A 142 4.43 -15.81 -5.61
N ASN A 143 4.30 -15.01 -4.55
CA ASN A 143 4.02 -15.47 -3.19
C ASN A 143 2.82 -14.70 -2.61
N PRO A 144 1.58 -15.13 -2.89
CA PRO A 144 0.39 -14.56 -2.29
C PRO A 144 0.39 -14.73 -0.77
N ARG A 145 -0.28 -13.83 -0.05
CA ARG A 145 -0.47 -13.97 1.40
C ARG A 145 -1.32 -15.19 1.71
N GLU A 146 -0.97 -15.88 2.79
CA GLU A 146 -1.84 -16.92 3.34
C GLU A 146 -3.18 -16.33 3.82
N SER A 147 -4.23 -17.15 3.81
CA SER A 147 -5.61 -16.74 4.14
C SER A 147 -5.74 -16.00 5.48
N ASN A 148 -5.06 -16.49 6.52
CA ASN A 148 -5.05 -15.85 7.84
C ASN A 148 -4.41 -14.45 7.83
N GLN A 149 -3.33 -14.25 7.06
CA GLN A 149 -2.63 -12.97 6.94
C GLN A 149 -3.48 -11.97 6.14
N PHE A 150 -4.02 -12.40 5.00
CA PHE A 150 -4.89 -11.59 4.15
C PHE A 150 -6.15 -11.13 4.90
N LEU A 151 -6.90 -12.08 5.48
CA LEU A 151 -8.12 -11.77 6.24
C LEU A 151 -7.82 -11.01 7.53
N GLY A 152 -6.66 -11.26 8.15
CA GLY A 152 -6.17 -10.51 9.30
C GLY A 152 -5.89 -9.05 8.97
N ARG A 153 -5.35 -8.76 7.77
CA ARG A 153 -5.14 -7.39 7.27
C ARG A 153 -6.47 -6.68 7.05
N ILE A 154 -7.43 -7.32 6.36
CA ILE A 154 -8.76 -6.75 6.10
C ILE A 154 -9.47 -6.38 7.41
N ASN A 155 -9.42 -7.25 8.42
CA ASN A 155 -10.08 -7.01 9.69
C ASN A 155 -9.45 -5.88 10.52
N ARG A 156 -8.29 -5.34 10.11
CA ARG A 156 -7.66 -4.14 10.70
C ARG A 156 -8.01 -2.85 9.95
N LEU A 157 -8.65 -2.93 8.78
CA LEU A 157 -9.07 -1.75 8.04
C LEU A 157 -10.22 -1.06 8.78
N PRO A 158 -10.22 0.28 8.89
CA PRO A 158 -11.29 1.00 9.59
C PRO A 158 -12.67 0.73 8.99
N GLY A 159 -13.62 0.33 9.85
CA GLY A 159 -15.00 0.03 9.47
C GLY A 159 -15.22 -1.35 8.82
N TRP A 160 -14.16 -2.10 8.53
CA TRP A 160 -14.28 -3.46 8.02
C TRP A 160 -14.46 -4.47 9.14
N SER A 161 -15.10 -5.61 8.84
CA SER A 161 -15.16 -6.72 9.80
C SER A 161 -15.16 -8.09 9.14
N ASN A 162 -14.58 -9.08 9.82
CA ASN A 162 -14.64 -10.49 9.42
C ASN A 162 -15.14 -11.34 10.61
N LYS A 163 -16.45 -11.57 10.69
CA LYS A 163 -17.11 -12.17 11.87
C LYS A 163 -18.05 -13.30 11.47
N LEU A 164 -18.37 -14.18 12.43
CA LEU A 164 -19.45 -15.14 12.26
C LEU A 164 -20.79 -14.39 12.14
N ARG A 165 -21.53 -14.70 11.07
CA ARG A 165 -22.87 -14.22 10.78
C ARG A 165 -23.72 -15.41 10.34
N ARG A 166 -25.02 -15.33 10.56
CA ARG A 166 -25.96 -16.40 10.20
C ARG A 166 -26.59 -16.08 8.85
N ILE A 167 -26.48 -17.00 7.91
CA ILE A 167 -27.06 -16.90 6.56
C ILE A 167 -27.89 -18.16 6.27
N TYR A 168 -28.90 -18.04 5.42
CA TYR A 168 -29.58 -19.18 4.80
C TYR A 168 -28.70 -19.83 3.71
N GLU A 169 -28.97 -21.10 3.40
CA GLU A 169 -28.26 -21.84 2.34
C GLU A 169 -28.86 -21.64 0.94
N ASN A 170 -30.04 -21.04 0.85
CA ASN A 170 -30.76 -20.84 -0.40
C ASN A 170 -31.39 -19.44 -0.47
N ALA A 171 -31.66 -18.98 -1.69
CA ALA A 171 -32.29 -17.68 -1.96
C ALA A 171 -33.78 -17.61 -1.61
N HIS A 172 -34.40 -18.73 -1.21
CA HIS A 172 -35.79 -18.76 -0.74
C HIS A 172 -35.90 -18.56 0.77
N TYR A 173 -34.76 -18.42 1.47
CA TYR A 173 -34.69 -18.20 2.91
C TYR A 173 -35.43 -19.26 3.74
N THR A 174 -35.42 -20.50 3.24
CA THR A 174 -36.08 -21.63 3.91
C THR A 174 -35.11 -22.39 4.81
N GLY A 175 -35.63 -22.90 5.93
CA GLY A 175 -34.87 -23.70 6.89
C GLY A 175 -34.05 -22.87 7.88
N ASP A 176 -33.18 -23.57 8.62
CA ASP A 176 -32.32 -22.94 9.63
C ASP A 176 -31.15 -22.19 9.00
N THR A 177 -30.88 -21.00 9.53
CA THR A 177 -29.67 -20.26 9.18
C THR A 177 -28.43 -20.99 9.70
N LYS A 178 -27.31 -20.96 8.96
CA LYS A 178 -26.03 -21.52 9.38
C LYS A 178 -24.98 -20.43 9.62
N PRO A 179 -24.11 -20.59 10.63
CA PRO A 179 -23.03 -19.63 10.87
C PRO A 179 -21.94 -19.76 9.80
N LYS A 180 -21.57 -18.64 9.18
CA LYS A 180 -20.45 -18.50 8.24
C LYS A 180 -19.63 -17.28 8.63
N ARG A 181 -18.31 -17.32 8.38
CA ARG A 181 -17.49 -16.11 8.51
C ARG A 181 -17.72 -15.23 7.28
N ILE A 182 -18.20 -14.03 7.52
CA ILE A 182 -18.52 -13.04 6.49
C ILE A 182 -17.59 -11.85 6.67
N VAL A 183 -16.95 -11.46 5.58
CA VAL A 183 -16.29 -10.17 5.41
C VAL A 183 -17.35 -9.14 5.04
N LEU A 184 -17.44 -8.10 5.86
CA LEU A 184 -18.33 -6.97 5.66
C LEU A 184 -17.48 -5.74 5.31
N PRO A 185 -17.60 -5.21 4.08
CA PRO A 185 -17.03 -3.91 3.73
C PRO A 185 -17.54 -2.80 4.63
N ASN A 186 -16.79 -1.70 4.72
CA ASN A 186 -17.25 -0.52 5.47
C ASN A 186 -18.45 0.15 4.79
N GLU A 187 -19.16 1.01 5.52
CA GLU A 187 -20.39 1.65 5.03
C GLU A 187 -20.15 2.45 3.75
N GLN A 188 -19.06 3.23 3.69
CA GLN A 188 -18.71 4.01 2.49
C GLN A 188 -18.51 3.13 1.25
N ALA A 189 -17.86 1.98 1.37
CA ALA A 189 -17.66 1.06 0.25
C ALA A 189 -18.99 0.46 -0.23
N LEU A 190 -19.89 0.11 0.69
CA LEU A 190 -21.22 -0.39 0.34
C LEU A 190 -22.09 0.68 -0.31
N GLU A 191 -22.02 1.92 0.18
CA GLU A 191 -22.74 3.07 -0.40
C GLU A 191 -22.24 3.37 -1.82
N ASN A 192 -20.92 3.42 -2.02
CA ASN A 192 -20.32 3.64 -3.34
C ASN A 192 -20.72 2.55 -4.35
N ALA A 193 -20.87 1.31 -3.87
CA ALA A 193 -21.31 0.18 -4.68
C ALA A 193 -22.84 0.12 -4.87
N GLY A 194 -23.63 0.88 -4.11
CA GLY A 194 -25.09 0.78 -4.09
C GLY A 194 -25.61 -0.52 -3.44
N GLU A 195 -24.81 -1.14 -2.58
CA GLU A 195 -25.05 -2.48 -2.02
C GLU A 195 -25.41 -2.46 -0.54
N THR A 196 -25.90 -1.32 -0.05
CA THR A 196 -26.42 -1.18 1.31
C THR A 196 -27.66 -2.03 1.52
N ARG A 197 -27.80 -2.60 2.72
CA ARG A 197 -28.98 -3.39 3.09
C ARG A 197 -30.26 -2.58 2.97
N GLN A 198 -31.27 -3.15 2.31
CA GLN A 198 -32.60 -2.54 2.22
C GLN A 198 -33.34 -2.55 3.58
N PRO A 199 -34.18 -1.54 3.89
CA PRO A 199 -34.84 -1.43 5.20
C PRO A 199 -35.79 -2.58 5.54
N ASP A 200 -36.43 -3.16 4.52
CA ASP A 200 -37.39 -4.27 4.61
C ASP A 200 -36.70 -5.65 4.68
N GLN A 201 -35.39 -5.71 4.40
CA GLN A 201 -34.64 -6.95 4.37
C GLN A 201 -33.95 -7.25 5.71
N THR A 202 -34.16 -8.46 6.23
CA THR A 202 -33.42 -8.90 7.42
C THR A 202 -31.93 -9.05 7.10
N GLN A 203 -31.07 -8.89 8.10
CA GLN A 203 -29.63 -9.02 7.90
C GLN A 203 -29.24 -10.40 7.33
N SER A 204 -29.89 -11.48 7.78
CA SER A 204 -29.59 -12.83 7.30
C SER A 204 -29.99 -13.04 5.83
N GLN A 205 -31.11 -12.46 5.38
CA GLN A 205 -31.52 -12.50 3.97
C GLN A 205 -30.54 -11.73 3.09
N TRP A 206 -30.21 -10.49 3.47
CA TRP A 206 -29.26 -9.66 2.73
C TRP A 206 -27.89 -10.34 2.60
N LEU A 207 -27.35 -10.85 3.71
CA LEU A 207 -26.07 -11.56 3.69
C LEU A 207 -26.12 -12.86 2.89
N THR A 208 -27.27 -13.56 2.85
CA THR A 208 -27.46 -14.73 1.98
C THR A 208 -27.36 -14.34 0.51
N ASP A 209 -28.07 -13.29 0.09
CA ASP A 209 -28.06 -12.84 -1.30
C ASP A 209 -26.67 -12.42 -1.73
N CYS A 210 -25.98 -11.63 -0.90
CA CYS A 210 -24.63 -11.19 -1.19
C CYS A 210 -23.66 -12.38 -1.27
N TRP A 211 -23.80 -13.36 -0.37
CA TRP A 211 -22.97 -14.57 -0.37
C TRP A 211 -23.17 -15.40 -1.63
N LEU A 212 -24.42 -15.59 -2.08
CA LEU A 212 -24.75 -16.34 -3.30
C LEU A 212 -24.26 -15.62 -4.55
N ARG A 213 -24.48 -14.30 -4.64
CA ARG A 213 -24.01 -13.46 -5.76
C ARG A 213 -22.48 -13.48 -5.88
N PHE A 214 -21.78 -13.39 -4.75
CA PHE A 214 -20.32 -13.46 -4.76
C PHE A 214 -19.83 -14.87 -5.12
N GLN A 215 -20.52 -15.93 -4.68
CA GLN A 215 -20.19 -17.31 -5.06
C GLN A 215 -20.22 -17.48 -6.59
N GLN A 216 -21.30 -17.01 -7.22
CA GLN A 216 -21.44 -17.06 -8.67
C GLN A 216 -20.32 -16.28 -9.39
N ALA A 217 -19.94 -15.11 -8.86
CA ALA A 217 -18.83 -14.34 -9.43
C ALA A 217 -17.48 -15.08 -9.32
N VAL A 218 -17.25 -15.85 -8.25
CA VAL A 218 -16.02 -16.65 -8.10
C VAL A 218 -16.03 -17.88 -9.01
N GLU A 219 -17.19 -18.48 -9.29
CA GLU A 219 -17.32 -19.68 -10.13
C GLU A 219 -17.30 -19.38 -11.64
N ASN A 220 -17.75 -18.21 -12.07
CA ASN A 220 -17.90 -17.83 -13.48
C ASN A 220 -16.64 -17.27 -14.15
N VAL A 221 -15.54 -17.11 -13.41
CA VAL A 221 -14.26 -16.60 -13.92
C VAL A 221 -13.26 -17.74 -13.91
#